data_AF-A0A9P6NVV4-F1
#
_entry.id   AF-A0A9P6NVV4-F1
#
_cell.length_a   1.000
_cell.length_b   1.000
_cell.length_c   1.000
_cell.angle_alpha   90.00
_cell.angle_beta   90.00
_cell.angle_gamma   90.00
#
_symmetry.space_group_name_H-M   'P 1'
#
loop_
_entity.id
_entity.type
_entity.pdbx_description
1 polymer ?
#
loop_
_entity_poly.entity_id
_entity_poly.type
_entity_poly.pdbx_seq_one_letter_code
_entity_poly.pdbx_strand_id
1 'polypeptide(L)'
;MVLMAKVKLDLNLNLSDFVFSNTSFFETRDRRTIECTTSIYSFGNIVLESKEIQQALWLNEGKYMYSFVYVNQFFDAFMKGIRSLQSWEEIDVAIHHLCIVQVFEDVEAKYTQSKSSLLSMAYEFERGNGTMDVSVIGDSLDLMKSSLTEDVT
;
A
#
# COMPACT_ATOMS: atom_id res chain seq x y z
N MET A 1 7.56 -10.27 5.62
CA MET A 1 7.44 -9.21 6.67
C MET A 1 6.21 -8.39 6.37
N VAL A 2 5.36 -8.11 7.37
CA VAL A 2 4.15 -7.30 7.20
C VAL A 2 4.28 -6.00 7.99
N LEU A 3 4.06 -4.87 7.33
CA LEU A 3 4.07 -3.53 7.92
C LEU A 3 2.68 -2.90 7.79
N MET A 4 2.27 -2.14 8.81
CA MET A 4 1.12 -1.24 8.75
C MET A 4 1.60 0.19 8.86
N ALA A 5 1.19 1.02 7.92
CA ALA A 5 1.42 2.45 7.91
C ALA A 5 0.09 3.18 8.16
N LYS A 6 0.02 3.95 9.25
CA LYS A 6 -1.07 4.89 9.49
C LYS A 6 -0.68 6.25 8.95
N VAL A 7 -1.46 6.76 8.00
CA VAL A 7 -1.13 7.96 7.23
C VAL A 7 -2.16 9.05 7.54
N LYS A 8 -1.68 10.15 8.10
CA LYS A 8 -2.46 11.36 8.37
C LYS A 8 -2.36 12.29 7.17
N LEU A 9 -3.36 12.29 6.31
CA LEU A 9 -3.42 13.09 5.10
C LEU A 9 -3.67 14.57 5.45
N ASP A 10 -2.76 15.46 5.05
CA ASP A 10 -3.07 16.89 4.98
C ASP A 10 -3.86 17.15 3.70
N LEU A 11 -5.15 17.42 3.86
CA LEU A 11 -6.04 17.58 2.72
C LEU A 11 -6.07 18.99 2.16
N ASN A 12 -5.40 19.99 2.78
CA ASN A 12 -5.53 21.43 2.50
C ASN A 12 -6.20 21.76 1.15
N LEU A 13 -7.54 21.72 1.14
CA LEU A 13 -8.35 21.63 -0.09
C LEU A 13 -8.39 22.95 -0.88
N ASN A 14 -7.75 23.99 -0.34
CA ASN A 14 -7.70 25.33 -0.91
C ASN A 14 -6.61 25.49 -1.99
N LEU A 15 -5.79 24.46 -2.24
CA LEU A 15 -4.79 24.46 -3.30
C LEU A 15 -5.40 24.00 -4.62
N SER A 16 -5.20 24.79 -5.69
CA SER A 16 -5.67 24.47 -7.05
C SER A 16 -5.12 23.13 -7.55
N ASP A 17 -3.86 22.88 -7.22
CA ASP A 17 -3.11 21.71 -7.66
C ASP A 17 -2.75 20.85 -6.44
N PHE A 18 -3.67 19.96 -6.07
CA PHE A 18 -3.34 18.90 -5.13
C PHE A 18 -2.38 17.92 -5.81
N VAL A 19 -1.20 17.73 -5.24
CA VAL A 19 -0.20 16.76 -5.68
C VAL A 19 -0.01 15.76 -4.56
N PHE A 20 -0.44 14.52 -4.74
CA PHE A 20 -0.02 13.46 -3.85
C PHE A 20 1.37 13.01 -4.28
N SER A 21 2.36 13.21 -3.42
CA SER A 21 3.71 12.68 -3.65
C SER A 21 4.14 11.84 -2.48
N ASN A 22 3.95 10.53 -2.58
CA ASN A 22 4.66 9.57 -1.76
C ASN A 22 5.94 9.15 -2.51
N THR A 23 7.08 9.52 -1.96
CA THR A 23 8.38 9.07 -2.45
C THR A 23 8.84 7.91 -1.57
N SER A 24 8.44 6.69 -1.94
CA SER A 24 8.91 5.46 -1.28
C SER A 24 10.00 4.82 -2.12
N PHE A 25 11.20 4.74 -1.55
CA PHE A 25 12.31 3.99 -2.11
C PHE A 25 12.56 2.73 -1.30
N PHE A 26 12.66 1.60 -1.98
CA PHE A 26 12.95 0.31 -1.37
C PHE A 26 14.39 -0.08 -1.70
N GLU A 27 15.25 -0.21 -0.68
CA GLU A 27 16.65 -0.63 -0.82
C GLU A 27 16.78 -2.14 -0.57
N THR A 28 17.60 -2.80 -1.38
CA THR A 28 18.03 -4.18 -1.16
C THR A 28 19.51 -4.36 -1.49
N ARG A 29 20.12 -5.42 -0.95
CA ARG A 29 21.48 -5.85 -1.30
C ARG A 29 21.53 -6.84 -2.46
N ASP A 30 20.40 -7.50 -2.72
CA ASP A 30 20.31 -8.52 -3.76
C ASP A 30 19.65 -7.96 -5.01
N ARG A 31 20.29 -8.14 -6.17
CA ARG A 31 19.68 -7.76 -7.44
C ARG A 31 18.52 -8.71 -7.76
N ARG A 32 17.29 -8.24 -7.64
CA ARG A 32 16.07 -9.01 -7.93
C ARG A 32 15.19 -8.33 -8.95
N THR A 33 14.28 -9.09 -9.56
CA THR A 33 13.13 -8.54 -10.28
C THR A 33 11.94 -8.65 -9.36
N ILE A 34 11.33 -7.52 -8.99
CA ILE A 34 10.26 -7.47 -7.99
C ILE A 34 8.95 -7.13 -8.69
N GLU A 35 7.91 -7.89 -8.39
CA GLU A 35 6.52 -7.59 -8.70
C GLU A 35 5.87 -6.96 -7.47
N CYS A 36 5.34 -5.74 -7.61
CA CYS A 36 4.49 -5.09 -6.64
C CYS A 36 3.03 -5.23 -7.08
N THR A 37 2.24 -5.98 -6.31
CA THR A 37 0.79 -5.98 -6.45
C THR A 37 0.22 -4.96 -5.48
N THR A 38 -0.46 -3.94 -6.01
CA THR A 38 -1.17 -2.92 -5.22
C THR A 38 -2.67 -3.18 -5.32
N SER A 39 -3.30 -3.50 -4.19
CA SER A 39 -4.74 -3.71 -4.07
C SER A 39 -5.35 -2.57 -3.23
N ILE A 40 -6.42 -1.98 -3.73
CA ILE A 40 -7.11 -0.85 -3.11
C ILE A 40 -8.47 -1.33 -2.66
N TYR A 41 -8.76 -1.10 -1.39
CA TYR A 41 -9.98 -1.51 -0.73
C TYR A 41 -10.81 -0.28 -0.37
N SER A 42 -12.11 -0.37 -0.62
CA SER A 42 -13.10 0.57 -0.11
C SER A 42 -14.20 -0.21 0.59
N PHE A 43 -14.49 0.12 1.84
CA PHE A 43 -15.45 -0.61 2.68
C PHE A 43 -15.17 -2.13 2.71
N GLY A 44 -13.89 -2.51 2.76
CA GLY A 44 -13.44 -3.91 2.79
C GLY A 44 -13.47 -4.65 1.44
N ASN A 45 -13.97 -4.03 0.37
CA ASN A 45 -14.00 -4.64 -0.96
C ASN A 45 -12.88 -4.13 -1.85
N ILE A 46 -12.27 -5.01 -2.65
CA ILE A 46 -11.28 -4.59 -3.66
C ILE A 46 -12.01 -3.78 -4.73
N VAL A 47 -11.63 -2.51 -4.86
CA VAL A 47 -12.13 -1.62 -5.91
C VAL A 47 -11.17 -1.50 -7.08
N LEU A 48 -9.88 -1.73 -6.84
CA LEU A 48 -8.84 -1.65 -7.85
C LEU A 48 -7.68 -2.55 -7.48
N GLU A 49 -7.10 -3.21 -8.48
CA GLU A 49 -5.86 -3.96 -8.34
C GLU A 49 -4.94 -3.63 -9.52
N SER A 50 -3.66 -3.46 -9.24
CA SER A 50 -2.63 -3.21 -10.23
C SER A 50 -1.36 -3.96 -9.92
N LYS A 51 -0.60 -4.26 -10.96
CA LYS A 51 0.68 -4.96 -10.87
C LYS A 51 1.74 -4.15 -11.61
N GLU A 52 2.83 -3.88 -10.90
CA GLU A 52 4.00 -3.19 -11.45
C GLU A 52 5.22 -4.08 -11.24
N ILE A 53 5.96 -4.36 -12.32
CA ILE A 53 7.19 -5.16 -12.28
C ILE A 53 8.36 -4.22 -12.51
N GLN A 54 9.32 -4.22 -11.59
CA GLN A 54 10.54 -3.44 -11.72
C GLN A 54 11.78 -4.32 -11.56
N GLN A 55 12.77 -4.06 -12.41
CA GLN A 55 14.12 -4.57 -12.22
C GLN A 55 14.90 -3.62 -11.30
N ALA A 56 15.76 -4.18 -10.46
CA ALA A 56 16.61 -3.40 -9.56
C ALA A 56 17.42 -2.32 -10.30
N LEU A 57 17.25 -1.05 -9.89
CA LEU A 57 18.12 0.05 -10.31
C LEU A 57 19.40 0.00 -9.47
N TRP A 58 20.57 -0.09 -10.11
CA TRP A 58 21.84 -0.05 -9.40
C TRP A 58 22.19 1.38 -8.99
N LEU A 59 22.51 1.58 -7.71
CA LEU A 59 22.97 2.87 -7.18
C LEU A 59 24.50 2.91 -7.03
N ASN A 60 25.03 2.05 -6.15
CA ASN A 60 26.45 1.88 -5.86
C ASN A 60 26.67 0.60 -5.01
N GLU A 61 27.90 0.08 -4.94
CA GLU A 61 28.36 -0.95 -3.98
C GLU A 61 27.30 -1.95 -3.47
N GLY A 62 26.73 -2.76 -4.37
CA GLY A 62 25.77 -3.81 -4.00
C GLY A 62 24.43 -3.29 -3.45
N LYS A 63 24.11 -2.00 -3.63
CA LYS A 63 22.82 -1.40 -3.29
C LYS A 63 21.98 -1.24 -4.54
N TYR A 64 20.77 -1.77 -4.46
CA TYR A 64 19.76 -1.66 -5.50
C TYR A 64 18.51 -0.98 -4.94
N MET A 65 17.83 -0.24 -5.80
CA MET A 65 16.65 0.55 -5.45
C MET A 65 15.47 0.24 -6.36
N TYR A 66 14.26 0.36 -5.80
CA TYR A 66 12.99 0.30 -6.52
C TYR A 66 12.12 1.51 -6.15
N SER A 67 11.24 1.92 -7.06
CA SER A 67 10.35 3.07 -6.91
C SER A 67 9.02 2.80 -7.59
N PHE A 68 8.08 2.19 -6.88
CA PHE A 68 6.74 1.88 -7.39
C PHE A 68 5.83 3.10 -7.25
N VAL A 69 5.17 3.50 -8.34
CA VAL A 69 4.49 4.83 -8.42
C VAL A 69 2.97 4.75 -8.43
N TYR A 70 2.40 3.55 -8.46
CA TYR A 70 0.96 3.36 -8.63
C TYR A 70 0.10 4.04 -7.56
N VAL A 71 0.55 4.02 -6.30
CA VAL A 71 -0.16 4.67 -5.19
C VAL A 71 -0.30 6.18 -5.42
N ASN A 72 0.71 6.83 -6.00
CA ASN A 72 0.63 8.26 -6.33
C ASN A 72 -0.44 8.53 -7.38
N GLN A 73 -0.45 7.74 -8.46
CA GLN A 73 -1.44 7.86 -9.53
C GLN A 73 -2.87 7.66 -9.01
N PHE A 74 -3.06 6.69 -8.11
CA PHE A 74 -4.35 6.48 -7.46
C PHE A 74 -4.75 7.69 -6.61
N PHE A 75 -3.87 8.18 -5.74
CA PHE A 75 -4.21 9.29 -4.85
C PHE A 75 -4.49 10.58 -5.61
N ASP A 76 -3.80 10.85 -6.72
CA ASP A 76 -4.12 11.99 -7.58
C ASP A 76 -5.55 11.92 -8.13
N ALA A 77 -6.05 10.72 -8.47
CA ALA A 77 -7.42 10.52 -8.91
C ALA A 77 -8.42 10.55 -7.74
N PHE A 78 -8.10 9.88 -6.63
CA PHE A 78 -8.92 9.86 -5.42
C PHE A 78 -9.15 11.27 -4.89
N MET A 79 -8.11 12.11 -4.84
CA MET A 79 -8.18 13.47 -4.33
C MET A 79 -8.96 14.42 -5.25
N LYS A 80 -9.03 14.13 -6.56
CA LYS A 80 -9.99 14.78 -7.46
C LYS A 80 -11.42 14.35 -7.16
N GLY A 81 -11.63 13.07 -6.82
CA GLY A 81 -12.93 12.53 -6.41
C GLY A 81 -13.44 13.15 -5.11
N ILE A 82 -12.63 13.22 -4.05
CA ILE A 82 -13.08 13.77 -2.76
C ILE A 82 -13.46 15.26 -2.84
N ARG A 83 -12.88 16.02 -3.78
CA ARG A 83 -13.24 17.43 -4.02
C ARG A 83 -14.66 17.62 -4.56
N SER A 84 -15.28 16.55 -5.09
CA SER A 84 -16.68 16.57 -5.51
C SER A 84 -17.68 16.28 -4.38
N LEU A 85 -17.20 15.84 -3.21
CA LEU A 85 -18.02 15.60 -2.03
C LEU A 85 -18.46 16.94 -1.42
N GLN A 86 -19.63 16.96 -0.78
CA GLN A 86 -20.31 18.18 -0.38
C GLN A 86 -20.07 18.54 1.09
N SER A 87 -19.53 17.60 1.88
CA SER A 87 -19.34 17.75 3.32
C SER A 87 -18.03 17.13 3.81
N TRP A 88 -17.55 17.61 4.96
CA TRP A 88 -16.38 17.05 5.62
C TRP A 88 -16.65 15.63 6.13
N GLU A 89 -17.89 15.35 6.52
CA GLU A 89 -18.33 14.03 6.96
C GLU A 89 -18.20 12.99 5.84
N GLU A 90 -18.61 13.32 4.61
CA GLU A 90 -18.44 12.44 3.45
C GLU A 90 -16.96 12.18 3.14
N ILE A 91 -16.12 13.21 3.25
CA ILE A 91 -14.67 13.11 3.04
C ILE A 91 -14.04 12.20 4.10
N ASP A 92 -14.36 12.42 5.38
CA ASP A 92 -13.82 11.61 6.48
C ASP A 92 -14.31 10.15 6.36
N VAL A 93 -15.54 9.90 5.90
CA VAL A 93 -16.03 8.54 5.62
C VAL A 93 -15.27 7.89 4.47
N ALA A 94 -15.05 8.62 3.37
CA ALA A 94 -14.32 8.10 2.21
C ALA A 94 -12.86 7.73 2.55
N ILE A 95 -12.21 8.54 3.39
CA ILE A 95 -10.82 8.32 3.82
C ILE A 95 -10.73 7.16 4.83
N HIS A 96 -11.59 7.12 5.85
CA HIS A 96 -11.51 6.07 6.88
C HIS A 96 -11.78 4.66 6.33
N HIS A 97 -12.57 4.54 5.25
CA HIS A 97 -12.87 3.25 4.63
C HIS A 97 -11.95 2.91 3.46
N LEU A 98 -10.96 3.76 3.17
CA LEU A 98 -9.92 3.49 2.20
C LEU A 98 -8.78 2.70 2.87
N CYS A 99 -8.40 1.59 2.26
CA CYS A 99 -7.21 0.84 2.64
C CYS A 99 -6.42 0.47 1.37
N ILE A 100 -5.10 0.58 1.43
CA ILE A 100 -4.23 0.17 0.34
C ILE A 100 -3.31 -0.91 0.86
N VAL A 101 -3.12 -1.98 0.08
CA VAL A 101 -2.18 -3.05 0.40
C VAL A 101 -1.22 -3.22 -0.77
N GLN A 102 0.07 -3.16 -0.48
CA GLN A 102 1.13 -3.46 -1.44
C GLN A 102 1.85 -4.73 -1.03
N VAL A 103 1.94 -5.69 -1.95
CA VAL A 103 2.67 -6.95 -1.76
C VAL A 103 3.80 -7.02 -2.75
N PHE A 104 5.02 -7.18 -2.24
CA PHE A 104 6.25 -7.24 -3.02
C PHE A 104 6.75 -8.67 -3.06
N GLU A 105 6.87 -9.21 -4.26
CA GLU A 105 7.29 -10.59 -4.49
C GLU A 105 8.48 -10.65 -5.44
N ASP A 106 9.37 -11.60 -5.19
CA ASP A 106 10.42 -11.94 -6.14
C ASP A 106 9.79 -12.71 -7.30
N VAL A 107 9.93 -12.19 -8.52
CA VAL A 107 9.37 -12.83 -9.72
C VAL A 107 9.97 -14.22 -9.94
N GLU A 108 11.24 -14.41 -9.59
CA GLU A 108 11.95 -15.68 -9.79
C GLU A 108 11.53 -16.73 -8.76
N ALA A 109 11.04 -16.32 -7.59
CA ALA A 109 10.58 -17.24 -6.54
C ALA A 109 9.33 -18.04 -6.97
N LYS A 110 8.59 -17.58 -7.98
CA LYS A 110 7.47 -18.31 -8.59
C LYS A 110 7.91 -19.68 -9.15
N TYR A 111 9.19 -19.83 -9.50
CA TYR A 111 9.76 -21.08 -10.03
C TYR A 111 10.36 -22.00 -8.96
N THR A 112 10.60 -21.51 -7.75
CA THR A 112 11.32 -22.25 -6.69
C THR A 112 10.42 -22.80 -5.58
N GLN A 113 9.09 -22.75 -5.75
CA GLN A 113 8.07 -23.15 -4.77
C GLN A 113 8.14 -22.43 -3.40
N SER A 114 8.97 -21.39 -3.27
CA SER A 114 9.06 -20.55 -2.07
C SER A 114 8.22 -19.27 -2.26
N LYS A 115 6.90 -19.39 -2.14
CA LYS A 115 5.96 -18.25 -2.24
C LYS A 115 5.93 -17.40 -0.96
N SER A 116 7.08 -16.95 -0.48
CA SER A 116 7.11 -15.96 0.61
C SER A 116 7.19 -14.56 0.03
N SER A 117 6.24 -13.68 0.40
CA SER A 117 6.36 -12.26 0.08
C SER A 117 7.62 -11.68 0.73
N LEU A 118 8.33 -10.83 0.00
CA LEU A 118 9.49 -10.10 0.52
C LEU A 118 9.03 -9.06 1.55
N LEU A 119 7.96 -8.34 1.19
CA LEU A 119 7.34 -7.32 2.01
C LEU A 119 5.84 -7.26 1.70
N SER A 120 5.03 -7.01 2.72
CA SER A 120 3.64 -6.60 2.57
C SER A 120 3.45 -5.33 3.39
N MET A 121 2.87 -4.30 2.78
CA MET A 121 2.63 -3.01 3.42
C MET A 121 1.14 -2.67 3.29
N ALA A 122 0.47 -2.55 4.42
CA ALA A 122 -0.90 -2.07 4.52
C ALA A 122 -0.88 -0.59 4.92
N TYR A 123 -1.77 0.19 4.33
CA TYR A 123 -1.92 1.61 4.60
C TYR A 123 -3.35 1.90 5.06
N GLU A 124 -3.47 2.52 6.21
CA GLU A 124 -4.70 3.10 6.74
C GLU A 124 -4.59 4.63 6.69
N PHE A 125 -5.70 5.30 6.38
CA PHE A 125 -5.71 6.73 6.16
C PHE A 125 -6.68 7.41 7.13
N GLU A 126 -6.26 8.56 7.63
CA GLU A 126 -7.11 9.50 8.35
C GLU A 126 -6.73 10.93 7.97
N ARG A 127 -7.57 11.91 8.28
CA ARG A 127 -7.23 13.32 8.08
C ARG A 127 -6.28 13.80 9.18
N GLY A 128 -5.25 14.56 8.81
CA GLY A 128 -4.32 15.16 9.77
C GLY A 128 -3.33 16.12 9.13
N ASN A 129 -2.05 16.03 9.53
CA ASN A 129 -1.03 17.03 9.26
C ASN A 129 0.13 16.52 8.37
N GLY A 130 -0.12 15.54 7.51
CA GLY A 130 0.89 15.00 6.59
C GLY A 130 1.92 14.09 7.24
N THR A 131 1.54 13.35 8.29
CA THR A 131 2.44 12.46 9.04
C THR A 131 2.17 10.98 8.75
N MET A 132 3.16 10.13 8.98
CA MET A 132 3.04 8.68 8.79
C MET A 132 3.71 7.94 9.94
N ASP A 133 2.99 6.99 10.55
CA ASP A 133 3.49 6.10 11.57
C ASP A 133 3.53 4.66 11.03
N VAL A 134 4.70 4.03 11.05
CA VAL A 134 4.90 2.67 10.55
C VAL A 134 5.13 1.70 11.70
N SER A 135 4.44 0.57 11.68
CA SER A 135 4.54 -0.49 12.68
C SER A 135 4.65 -1.86 12.01
N VAL A 136 5.33 -2.80 12.67
CA VAL A 136 5.41 -4.19 12.20
C VAL A 136 4.20 -4.96 12.71
N ILE A 137 3.45 -5.59 11.82
CA ILE A 137 2.43 -6.58 12.20
C ILE A 137 3.17 -7.92 12.29
N GLY A 138 3.51 -8.35 13.51
CA GLY A 138 4.05 -9.69 13.77
C GLY A 138 3.05 -10.79 13.42
N ASP A 139 3.54 -12.01 13.18
CA ASP A 139 2.88 -13.24 12.68
C ASP A 139 1.56 -13.68 13.41
N SER A 140 0.57 -12.80 13.54
CA SER A 140 -0.76 -13.09 14.08
C SER A 140 -1.77 -13.50 13.00
N LEU A 141 -1.30 -13.75 11.76
CA LEU A 141 -2.14 -14.32 10.70
C LEU A 141 -2.43 -15.82 10.91
N ASP A 142 -1.70 -16.49 11.80
CA ASP A 142 -2.03 -17.85 12.22
C ASP A 142 -3.27 -17.90 13.14
N LEU A 143 -3.62 -16.79 13.80
CA LEU A 143 -4.82 -16.69 14.66
C LEU A 143 -6.11 -16.39 13.88
N MET A 144 -6.03 -15.85 12.65
CA MET A 144 -7.22 -15.67 11.79
C MET A 144 -7.52 -16.89 10.92
N LYS A 145 -6.59 -17.84 10.78
CA LYS A 145 -6.88 -19.14 10.16
C LYS A 145 -7.57 -20.11 11.12
N SER A 146 -7.38 -19.95 12.44
CA SER A 146 -8.04 -20.81 13.44
C SER A 146 -9.50 -20.44 13.74
N SER A 147 -9.99 -19.29 13.27
CA SER A 147 -11.37 -18.83 13.54
C SER A 147 -12.34 -19.04 12.37
N LEU A 148 -11.93 -19.74 11.30
CA LEU A 148 -12.78 -20.07 10.15
C LEU A 148 -13.07 -21.58 9.99
N THR A 149 -12.80 -22.39 11.02
CA THR A 149 -13.20 -23.81 11.04
C THR A 149 -13.97 -24.15 12.31
N GLU A 150 -15.18 -23.61 12.46
CA GLU A 150 -16.23 -24.29 13.23
C GLU A 150 -17.55 -24.23 12.44
N ASP A 151 -18.19 -25.40 12.39
CA ASP A 151 -19.58 -25.69 12.06
C ASP A 151 -20.07 -25.62 10.59
N VAL A 152 -20.01 -26.78 9.91
CA VAL A 152 -21.19 -27.36 9.24
C VAL A 152 -21.13 -28.90 9.34
N THR A 153 -21.98 -29.42 10.25
CA THR A 153 -22.56 -30.80 10.40
C THR A 153 -21.86 -32.03 9.85
#